data_AF-W3WJ26-F1
#
_entry.id   AF-W3WJ26-F1
#
_cell.length_a   1.000
_cell.length_b   1.000
_cell.length_c   1.000
_cell.angle_alpha   90.00
_cell.angle_beta   90.00
_cell.angle_gamma   90.00
#
_symmetry.space_group_name_H-M   'P 1'
#
loop_
_entity.id
_entity.type
_entity.pdbx_description
1 polymer ?
#
loop_
_entity_poly.entity_id
_entity_poly.type
_entity_poly.pdbx_seq_one_letter_code
_entity_poly.pdbx_strand_id
1 'polypeptide(L)'
;MPNPLIWVVATVLIPAALVRSPQFYRGVERIHRKVEDYKHGRDPNDPLRPGEATREPEHEGRKGFFKYFTEEMRNQLRGTPTEDLPPHNNNKSSKREK
;
A
#
# COMPACT_ATOMS: atom_id res chain seq x y z
N MET A 1 17.77 5.19 35.30
CA MET A 1 16.30 4.96 35.27
C MET A 1 15.77 5.55 33.97
N PRO A 2 14.95 4.82 33.19
CA PRO A 2 14.39 5.37 31.96
C PRO A 2 13.52 6.59 32.27
N ASN A 3 13.54 7.60 31.38
CA ASN A 3 12.85 8.87 31.59
C ASN A 3 11.32 8.64 31.64
N PRO A 4 10.62 9.04 32.71
CA PRO A 4 9.18 8.82 32.84
C PRO A 4 8.36 9.48 31.72
N LEU A 5 8.90 10.54 31.09
CA LEU A 5 8.27 11.17 29.93
C LEU A 5 8.18 10.22 28.73
N ILE A 6 9.15 9.33 28.54
CA ILE A 6 9.13 8.35 27.45
C ILE A 6 7.96 7.37 27.63
N TRP A 7 7.70 6.94 28.86
CA TRP A 7 6.58 6.04 29.15
C TRP A 7 5.22 6.68 28.91
N VAL A 8 5.04 7.95 29.28
CA VAL A 8 3.79 8.70 29.02
C VAL A 8 3.56 8.89 27.53
N VAL A 9 4.60 9.25 26.77
CA VAL A 9 4.53 9.36 25.31
C VAL A 9 4.15 8.01 24.68
N ALA A 10 4.83 6.93 25.08
CA ALA A 10 4.62 5.60 24.50
C ALA A 10 3.23 5.02 24.77
N THR A 11 2.70 5.21 25.99
CA THR A 11 1.46 4.55 26.42
C THR A 11 0.20 5.36 26.15
N VAL A 12 0.28 6.69 26.12
CA VAL A 12 -0.91 7.56 25.99
C VAL A 12 -0.91 8.31 24.67
N LEU A 13 0.20 8.96 24.32
CA LEU A 13 0.23 9.86 23.15
C LEU A 13 0.18 9.09 21.82
N ILE A 14 0.95 8.01 21.71
CA ILE A 14 1.01 7.19 20.47
C ILE A 14 -0.34 6.53 20.16
N PRO A 15 -1.03 5.85 21.10
CA PRO A 15 -2.34 5.25 20.81
C PRO A 15 -3.41 6.29 20.49
N ALA A 16 -3.41 7.44 21.19
CA ALA A 16 -4.36 8.52 20.91
C ALA A 16 -4.20 9.10 19.50
N ALA A 17 -2.95 9.27 19.04
CA ALA A 17 -2.66 9.69 17.68
C ALA A 17 -3.07 8.63 16.63
N LEU A 18 -2.86 7.35 16.94
CA LEU A 18 -3.25 6.24 16.06
C LEU A 18 -4.77 6.19 15.86
N VAL A 19 -5.54 6.27 16.96
CA VAL A 19 -7.01 6.26 16.92
C VAL A 19 -7.56 7.49 16.20
N ARG A 20 -6.89 8.65 16.28
CA ARG A 20 -7.33 9.85 15.55
C ARG A 20 -6.94 9.86 14.07
N SER A 21 -6.14 8.89 13.62
CA SER A 21 -5.66 8.84 12.23
C SER A 21 -6.76 8.36 11.27
N PRO A 22 -6.97 9.04 10.12
CA PRO A 22 -7.95 8.62 9.12
C PRO A 22 -7.61 7.25 8.49
N GLN A 23 -6.34 6.84 8.55
CA GLN A 23 -5.91 5.52 8.06
C GLN A 23 -6.37 4.38 8.98
N PHE A 24 -6.39 4.61 10.29
CA PHE A 24 -6.90 3.63 11.24
C PHE A 24 -8.39 3.35 10.97
N TYR A 25 -9.20 4.39 10.81
CA TYR A 25 -10.61 4.23 10.45
C TYR A 25 -10.81 3.52 9.11
N ARG A 26 -10.04 3.88 8.07
CA ARG A 26 -10.06 3.17 6.77
C ARG A 26 -9.67 1.69 6.89
N GLY A 27 -8.75 1.37 7.80
CA GLY A 27 -8.34 0.00 8.12
C GLY A 27 -9.47 -0.79 8.78
N VAL A 28 -10.07 -0.22 9.83
CA VAL A 28 -11.21 -0.81 10.55
C VAL A 28 -12.39 -1.00 9.60
N GLU A 29 -12.70 -0.02 8.76
CA GLU A 29 -13.78 -0.11 7.76
C GLU A 29 -13.57 -1.29 6.79
N ARG A 30 -12.34 -1.52 6.31
CA ARG A 30 -12.02 -2.66 5.45
C ARG A 30 -12.23 -4.00 6.15
N ILE A 31 -11.84 -4.10 7.42
CA ILE A 31 -12.01 -5.32 8.21
C ILE A 31 -13.50 -5.55 8.48
N HIS A 32 -14.22 -4.51 8.91
CA HIS A 32 -15.65 -4.57 9.16
C HIS A 32 -16.40 -5.06 7.93
N ARG A 33 -16.16 -4.44 6.76
CA ARG A 33 -16.76 -4.87 5.50
C ARG A 33 -16.42 -6.33 5.17
N LYS A 34 -15.17 -6.78 5.34
CA LYS A 34 -14.80 -8.19 5.10
C LYS A 34 -15.53 -9.17 6.01
N VAL A 35 -15.71 -8.83 7.27
CA VAL A 35 -16.42 -9.68 8.23
C VAL A 35 -17.92 -9.71 7.89
N GLU A 36 -18.48 -8.57 7.51
CA GLU A 36 -19.87 -8.44 7.06
C GLU A 36 -20.12 -9.30 5.80
N ASP A 37 -19.27 -9.14 4.78
CA ASP A 37 -19.30 -9.92 3.54
C ASP A 37 -19.22 -11.44 3.82
N TYR A 38 -18.40 -11.83 4.81
CA TYR A 38 -18.23 -13.24 5.19
C TYR A 38 -19.46 -13.81 5.92
N LYS A 39 -20.14 -13.01 6.75
CA LYS A 39 -21.28 -13.45 7.55
C LYS A 39 -22.59 -13.43 6.78
N HIS A 40 -22.84 -12.38 6.01
CA HIS A 40 -24.14 -12.12 5.38
C HIS A 40 -24.09 -12.31 3.86
N GLY A 41 -22.92 -12.59 3.28
CA GLY A 41 -22.73 -12.58 1.85
C GLY A 41 -22.60 -11.15 1.30
N ARG A 42 -22.24 -11.05 0.03
CA ARG A 42 -22.07 -9.76 -0.64
C ARG A 42 -23.42 -9.24 -1.13
N ASP A 43 -23.66 -7.94 -0.96
CA ASP A 43 -24.78 -7.27 -1.63
C ASP A 43 -24.58 -7.33 -3.16
N PRO A 44 -25.52 -7.92 -3.92
CA PRO A 44 -25.41 -8.04 -5.37
C PRO A 44 -25.42 -6.70 -6.11
N ASN A 45 -25.79 -5.59 -5.45
CA ASN A 45 -25.84 -4.25 -6.05
C ASN A 45 -24.62 -3.38 -5.70
N ASP A 46 -23.71 -3.85 -4.83
CA ASP A 46 -22.51 -3.08 -4.47
C ASP A 46 -21.51 -3.08 -5.65
N PRO A 47 -21.06 -1.90 -6.13
CA PRO A 47 -20.06 -1.83 -7.19
C PRO A 47 -18.81 -2.66 -6.86
N LEU A 48 -18.20 -3.24 -7.89
CA LEU A 48 -17.00 -4.06 -7.77
C LEU A 48 -15.90 -3.28 -7.04
N ARG A 49 -15.33 -3.89 -5.98
CA ARG A 49 -14.29 -3.21 -5.19
C ARG A 49 -13.04 -3.10 -6.04
N PRO A 50 -12.20 -2.06 -5.84
CA PRO A 50 -10.91 -1.95 -6.50
C PRO A 50 -10.05 -3.22 -6.28
N GLY A 51 -9.97 -4.09 -7.29
CA GLY A 51 -9.24 -5.35 -7.26
C GLY A 51 -10.08 -6.64 -7.25
N GLU A 52 -11.40 -6.54 -7.31
CA GLU A 52 -12.27 -7.67 -7.69
C GLU A 52 -12.46 -7.67 -9.21
N ALA A 53 -12.64 -8.85 -9.80
CA ALA A 53 -12.27 -9.21 -11.18
C ALA A 53 -12.96 -8.40 -12.29
N THR A 54 -12.52 -7.14 -12.48
CA THR A 54 -12.78 -6.33 -13.69
C THR A 54 -11.49 -5.88 -14.37
N ARG A 55 -10.32 -6.38 -13.94
CA ARG A 55 -9.06 -5.99 -14.59
C ARG A 55 -8.75 -6.97 -15.71
N GLU A 56 -8.96 -6.52 -16.95
CA GLU A 56 -8.26 -7.05 -18.11
C GLU A 56 -6.75 -7.10 -17.78
N PRO A 57 -6.09 -8.25 -17.97
CA PRO A 57 -4.72 -8.46 -17.54
C PRO A 57 -3.73 -7.84 -18.54
N GLU A 58 -3.73 -6.51 -18.67
CA GLU A 58 -2.59 -5.79 -19.23
C GLU A 58 -1.93 -4.95 -18.13
N HIS A 59 -0.68 -5.31 -17.85
CA HIS A 59 0.30 -4.57 -17.06
C HIS A 59 0.12 -4.49 -15.52
N GLU A 60 0.79 -5.42 -14.83
CA GLU A 60 1.72 -5.19 -13.70
C GLU A 60 1.25 -4.48 -12.40
N GLY A 61 -0.03 -4.23 -12.20
CA GLY A 61 -0.54 -3.26 -11.21
C GLY A 61 -0.38 -3.52 -9.69
N ARG A 62 0.27 -4.61 -9.22
CA ARG A 62 0.48 -4.81 -7.76
C ARG A 62 1.87 -5.34 -7.40
N LYS A 63 2.36 -6.38 -8.08
CA LYS A 63 3.69 -6.95 -7.80
C LYS A 63 4.83 -6.00 -8.15
N GLY A 64 4.69 -5.21 -9.22
CA GLY A 64 5.67 -4.18 -9.60
C GLY A 64 5.77 -3.11 -8.51
N PHE A 65 4.63 -2.49 -8.15
CA PHE A 65 4.58 -1.42 -7.15
C PHE A 65 5.24 -1.80 -5.81
N PHE A 66 4.89 -2.96 -5.22
CA PHE A 66 5.45 -3.34 -3.92
C PHE A 66 6.95 -3.62 -3.97
N LYS A 67 7.45 -4.20 -5.07
CA LYS A 67 8.89 -4.42 -5.26
C LYS A 67 9.64 -3.08 -5.25
N TYR A 68 9.21 -2.13 -6.08
CA TYR A 68 9.80 -0.78 -6.13
C TYR A 68 9.69 -0.05 -4.78
N PHE A 69 8.54 -0.13 -4.11
CA PHE A 69 8.33 0.49 -2.81
C PHE A 69 9.30 -0.05 -1.74
N THR A 70 9.50 -1.38 -1.69
CA THR A 70 10.43 -1.99 -0.73
C THR A 70 11.89 -1.70 -1.06
N GLU A 71 12.22 -1.59 -2.35
CA GLU A 71 13.56 -1.27 -2.83
C GLU A 71 13.93 0.17 -2.48
N GLU A 72 13.00 1.11 -2.65
CA GLU A 72 13.20 2.52 -2.30
C GLU A 72 13.32 2.72 -0.78
N MET A 73 12.49 2.06 0.02
CA MET A 73 12.64 2.06 1.48
C MET A 73 14.02 1.56 1.93
N ARG A 74 14.53 0.51 1.30
CA ARG A 74 15.86 -0.04 1.60
C ARG A 74 16.98 0.91 1.17
N ASN A 75 16.81 1.58 0.03
CA ASN A 75 17.80 2.51 -0.52
C ASN A 75 17.88 3.81 0.30
N GLN A 76 16.76 4.30 0.81
CA GLN A 76 16.71 5.43 1.75
C GLN A 76 17.38 5.10 3.09
N LEU A 77 17.18 3.88 3.61
CA LEU A 77 17.86 3.40 4.81
C LEU A 77 19.38 3.27 4.62
N ARG A 78 19.86 3.05 3.40
CA ARG A 78 21.28 2.92 3.05
C ARG A 78 21.95 4.25 2.70
N GLY A 79 21.20 5.36 2.67
CA GLY A 79 21.73 6.69 2.35
C GLY A 79 22.03 6.92 0.87
N THR A 80 21.51 6.07 -0.03
CA THR A 80 21.63 6.24 -1.49
C THR A 80 20.22 6.26 -2.10
N PRO A 81 19.49 7.39 -2.04
CA PRO A 81 18.20 7.53 -2.71
C PRO A 81 18.36 7.28 -4.21
N THR A 82 17.38 6.64 -4.83
CA THR A 82 17.36 6.47 -6.29
C THR A 82 16.98 7.83 -6.92
N GLU A 83 17.94 8.55 -7.51
CA GLU A 83 17.60 9.79 -8.24
C GLU A 83 16.78 9.46 -9.50
N ASP A 84 15.73 10.24 -9.71
CA ASP A 84 14.63 10.00 -10.63
C ASP A 84 15.04 9.52 -12.04
N LEU A 85 14.71 8.28 -12.37
CA LEU A 85 14.67 7.81 -13.75
C LEU A 85 13.27 7.24 -14.05
N PRO A 86 12.60 7.70 -15.13
CA PRO A 86 11.28 7.20 -15.52
C PRO A 86 11.35 5.72 -15.93
N PRO A 87 10.21 4.99 -15.89
CA PRO A 87 10.20 3.55 -16.16
C PRO A 87 10.80 3.26 -17.54
N HIS A 88 11.89 2.49 -17.56
CA HIS A 88 12.47 1.97 -18.79
C HIS A 88 11.47 0.99 -19.40
N ASN A 89 10.74 1.43 -20.44
CA ASN A 89 9.92 0.53 -21.24
C ASN A 89 10.85 -0.23 -22.21
N ASN A 90 10.80 -1.55 -22.19
CA ASN A 90 11.73 -2.38 -22.95
C ASN A 90 11.27 -2.56 -24.41
N ASN A 91 10.48 -1.63 -24.94
CA ASN A 91 9.86 -1.76 -26.25
C ASN A 91 10.79 -1.18 -27.31
N LYS A 92 11.94 -1.82 -27.50
CA LYS A 92 12.72 -1.67 -28.74
C LYS A 92 13.15 -3.03 -29.26
N SER A 93 12.14 -3.86 -29.52
CA SER A 93 12.27 -4.90 -30.55
C SER A 93 12.21 -4.23 -31.91
N SER A 94 13.28 -4.44 -32.69
CA SER A 94 13.24 -4.68 -34.12
C SER A 94 12.45 -3.68 -34.98
N LYS A 95 13.16 -2.73 -35.58
CA LYS A 95 12.76 -2.26 -36.92
C LYS A 95 13.98 -1.86 -37.76
N ARG A 96 14.35 -2.83 -38.61
CA ARG A 96 14.95 -2.73 -39.96
C ARG A 96 16.30 -2.03 -40.06
N GLU A 97 17.39 -2.76 -40.25
CA GLU A 97 17.81 -3.44 -41.50
C GLU A 97 18.29 -2.43 -42.57
N LYS A 98 19.62 -2.48 -42.76
CA LYS A 98 20.48 -2.00 -43.87
C LYS A 98 20.45 -0.54 -44.26
#